data_AF-A0A7W4E3N1-F1
#
_entry.id   AF-A0A7W4E3N1-F1
#
_cell.length_a   1.000
_cell.length_b   1.000
_cell.length_c   1.000
_cell.angle_alpha   90.00
_cell.angle_beta   90.00
_cell.angle_gamma   90.00
#
_symmetry.space_group_name_H-M   'P 1'
#
loop_
_entity.id
_entity.type
_entity.pdbx_description
1 polymer ?
#
loop_
_entity_poly.entity_id
_entity_poly.type
_entity_poly.pdbx_seq_one_letter_code
_entity_poly.pdbx_strand_id
1 'polypeptide(L)'
;MLLFNFEEFISEMREKEDKKEMINAYEAAYGPIQGDIYEQEWYKNYLANFEYVPYHTPEEMEDDFDWNLLQKLILGSMSTNYELVNNPETNIPDLLITISDESQSITKNVADLWSFQILRLYEIYVEDHMSTQTMYKEEEDAIQNGETQSNAIQAERDMRLRKRSAFLATKDRAQLAEQTKVEQEQQLDDLMSQL
;
A
#
# COMPACT_ATOMS: atom_id res chain seq x y z
N MET A 1 -3.66 4.73 21.03
CA MET A 1 -2.66 5.62 20.39
C MET A 1 -1.86 4.69 19.50
N LEU A 2 -1.78 4.99 18.22
CA LEU A 2 -1.11 4.11 17.26
C LEU A 2 0.39 4.06 17.55
N LEU A 3 1.02 2.93 17.28
CA LEU A 3 2.45 2.73 17.51
C LEU A 3 3.33 3.52 16.53
N PHE A 4 2.84 3.78 15.31
CA PHE A 4 3.51 4.65 14.37
C PHE A 4 3.06 6.10 14.54
N ASN A 5 4.00 6.99 14.82
CA ASN A 5 3.77 8.44 14.89
C ASN A 5 4.57 9.14 13.79
N PHE A 6 3.86 9.67 12.79
CA PHE A 6 4.48 10.31 11.63
C PHE A 6 5.28 11.57 12.01
N GLU A 7 4.76 12.42 12.90
CA GLU A 7 5.45 13.66 13.29
C GLU A 7 6.76 13.36 14.04
N GLU A 8 6.72 12.39 14.96
CA GLU A 8 7.91 11.93 15.69
C GLU A 8 8.92 11.30 14.74
N PHE A 9 8.47 10.44 13.83
CA PHE A 9 9.31 9.83 12.80
C PHE A 9 10.05 10.90 11.96
N ILE A 10 9.32 11.88 11.42
CA ILE A 10 9.92 12.97 10.62
C ILE A 10 10.89 13.81 11.46
N SER A 11 10.58 14.07 12.73
CA SER A 11 11.49 14.76 13.64
C SER A 11 12.81 13.99 13.82
N GLU A 12 12.75 12.68 14.05
CA GLU A 12 13.95 11.84 14.14
C GLU A 12 14.74 11.82 12.83
N MET A 13 14.06 11.74 11.68
CA MET A 13 14.71 11.74 10.37
C MET A 13 15.53 13.00 10.11
N ARG A 14 15.10 14.16 10.62
CA ARG A 14 15.83 15.44 10.50
C ARG A 14 17.13 15.45 11.30
N GLU A 15 17.25 14.61 12.33
CA GLU A 15 18.42 14.51 13.20
C GLU A 15 19.45 13.48 12.71
N LYS A 16 19.01 12.48 11.93
CA LYS A 16 19.86 11.41 11.38
C LYS A 16 20.59 11.89 10.12
N GLU A 17 21.93 11.88 10.13
CA GLU A 17 22.76 12.45 9.07
C GLU A 17 22.52 11.81 7.69
N ASP A 18 22.30 10.50 7.65
CA ASP A 18 22.00 9.72 6.45
C ASP A 18 20.58 9.93 5.90
N LYS A 19 19.66 10.39 6.76
CA LYS A 19 18.24 10.58 6.41
C LYS A 19 17.88 12.03 6.11
N LYS A 20 18.64 12.97 6.69
CA LYS A 20 18.42 14.40 6.56
C LYS A 20 18.49 14.87 5.11
N GLU A 21 19.33 14.27 4.28
CA GLU A 21 19.44 14.63 2.87
C GLU A 21 18.12 14.40 2.12
N MET A 22 17.49 13.24 2.31
CA MET A 22 16.19 12.92 1.72
C MET A 22 15.10 13.91 2.19
N ILE A 23 15.08 14.26 3.49
CA ILE A 23 14.14 15.26 4.03
C ILE A 23 14.35 16.61 3.35
N ASN A 24 15.59 17.09 3.28
CA ASN A 24 15.90 18.39 2.68
C ASN A 24 15.55 18.42 1.19
N ALA A 25 15.80 17.35 0.45
CA ALA A 25 15.48 17.25 -0.96
C ALA A 25 13.96 17.31 -1.19
N TYR A 26 13.19 16.57 -0.37
CA TYR A 26 11.73 16.64 -0.41
C TYR A 26 11.22 18.05 -0.07
N GLU A 27 11.72 18.64 1.01
CA GLU A 27 11.25 19.96 1.46
C GLU A 27 11.64 21.10 0.51
N ALA A 28 12.75 20.96 -0.22
CA ALA A 28 13.11 21.90 -1.28
C ALA A 28 12.13 21.85 -2.47
N ALA A 29 11.59 20.67 -2.76
CA ALA A 29 10.66 20.45 -3.87
C ALA A 29 9.20 20.81 -3.53
N TYR A 30 8.75 20.48 -2.31
CA TYR A 30 7.33 20.54 -1.93
C TYR A 30 7.03 21.43 -0.72
N GLY A 31 8.05 21.99 -0.07
CA GLY A 31 7.91 22.75 1.17
C GLY A 31 8.03 21.87 2.43
N PRO A 32 7.99 22.47 3.63
CA PRO A 32 8.27 21.78 4.88
C PRO A 32 7.24 20.67 5.18
N ILE A 33 7.72 19.52 5.65
CA ILE A 33 6.85 18.41 6.06
C ILE A 33 6.24 18.75 7.41
N GLN A 34 4.92 18.93 7.43
CA GLN A 34 4.15 19.34 8.60
C GLN A 34 2.78 18.67 8.59
N GLY A 35 2.19 18.54 9.78
CA GLY A 35 0.88 17.94 9.95
C GLY A 35 0.89 16.42 9.77
N ASP A 36 -0.30 15.88 9.51
CA ASP A 36 -0.52 14.45 9.45
C ASP A 36 -0.06 13.84 8.12
N ILE A 37 0.25 12.54 8.10
CA ILE A 37 0.62 11.81 6.88
C ILE A 37 -0.45 11.92 5.77
N TYR A 38 -1.73 12.01 6.16
CA TYR A 38 -2.86 12.20 5.24
C TYR A 38 -2.86 13.57 4.56
N GLU A 39 -2.11 14.52 5.09
CA GLU A 39 -2.01 15.87 4.55
C GLU A 39 -0.89 16.05 3.53
N GLN A 40 0.01 15.08 3.42
CA GLN A 40 1.19 15.17 2.56
C GLN A 40 0.81 15.03 1.07
N GLU A 41 1.59 15.70 0.21
CA GLU A 41 1.31 15.78 -1.23
C GLU A 41 1.27 14.40 -1.90
N TRP A 42 2.24 13.54 -1.55
CA TRP A 42 2.33 12.17 -2.04
C TRP A 42 1.16 11.30 -1.56
N TYR A 43 0.61 11.57 -0.38
CA TYR A 43 -0.59 10.88 0.07
C TYR A 43 -1.80 11.32 -0.74
N LYS A 44 -2.09 12.63 -0.75
CA LYS A 44 -3.30 13.20 -1.36
C LYS A 44 -3.41 12.90 -2.85
N ASN A 45 -2.31 13.04 -3.58
CA ASN A 45 -2.33 12.95 -5.03
C ASN A 45 -2.19 11.52 -5.54
N TYR A 46 -1.66 10.60 -4.74
CA TYR A 46 -1.37 9.23 -5.18
C TYR A 46 -1.97 8.18 -4.25
N LEU A 47 -1.54 8.10 -2.98
CA LEU A 47 -1.97 7.02 -2.09
C LEU A 47 -3.46 7.03 -1.76
N ALA A 48 -4.09 8.21 -1.73
CA ALA A 48 -5.52 8.35 -1.50
C ALA A 48 -6.37 7.57 -2.52
N ASN A 49 -5.85 7.35 -3.74
CA ASN A 49 -6.54 6.66 -4.83
C ASN A 49 -6.56 5.13 -4.68
N PHE A 50 -5.80 4.56 -3.74
CA PHE A 50 -5.90 3.14 -3.43
C PHE A 50 -7.10 2.92 -2.49
N GLU A 51 -8.13 2.25 -3.00
CA GLU A 51 -9.24 1.80 -2.16
C GLU A 51 -8.73 0.80 -1.12
N TYR A 52 -9.21 0.93 0.12
CA TYR A 52 -8.90 0.00 1.20
C TYR A 52 -9.76 -1.27 1.08
N VAL A 53 -9.13 -2.42 1.25
CA VAL A 53 -9.83 -3.70 1.41
C VAL A 53 -9.34 -4.34 2.70
N PRO A 54 -10.25 -4.71 3.62
CA PRO A 54 -9.87 -5.48 4.80
C PRO A 54 -9.08 -6.72 4.41
N TYR A 55 -8.00 -6.97 5.13
CA TYR A 55 -7.07 -8.07 4.91
C TYR A 55 -6.65 -8.63 6.27
N HIS A 56 -6.12 -9.85 6.30
CA HIS A 56 -5.69 -10.42 7.58
C HIS A 56 -4.52 -9.63 8.17
N THR A 57 -4.68 -9.28 9.43
CA THR A 57 -3.71 -8.60 10.27
C THR A 57 -3.47 -9.44 11.52
N PRO A 58 -2.32 -9.30 12.20
CA PRO A 58 -2.10 -9.99 13.47
C PRO A 58 -3.19 -9.60 14.50
N GLU A 59 -3.95 -10.58 15.00
CA GLU A 59 -5.10 -10.35 15.90
C GLU A 59 -4.71 -9.57 17.17
N GLU A 60 -3.53 -9.81 17.70
CA GLU A 60 -3.02 -9.17 18.92
C GLU A 60 -2.73 -7.67 18.75
N MET A 61 -2.77 -7.13 17.52
CA MET A 61 -2.32 -5.78 17.18
C MET A 61 -3.37 -4.98 16.38
N GLU A 62 -4.62 -5.43 16.35
CA GLU A 62 -5.68 -4.84 15.53
C GLU A 62 -5.82 -3.32 15.77
N ASP A 63 -5.72 -2.89 17.03
CA ASP A 63 -5.86 -1.48 17.46
C ASP A 63 -4.53 -0.69 17.51
N ASP A 64 -3.40 -1.34 17.25
CA ASP A 64 -2.07 -0.73 17.42
C ASP A 64 -1.61 0.04 16.17
N PHE A 65 -2.18 -0.25 15.00
CA PHE A 65 -1.75 0.29 13.71
C PHE A 65 -2.91 0.75 12.83
N ASP A 66 -2.63 1.70 11.96
CA ASP A 66 -3.56 2.12 10.90
C ASP A 66 -3.43 1.18 9.68
N TRP A 67 -4.09 0.03 9.73
CA TRP A 67 -3.98 -0.99 8.68
C TRP A 67 -4.39 -0.50 7.29
N ASN A 68 -5.26 0.50 7.22
CA ASN A 68 -5.60 1.16 5.96
C ASN A 68 -4.39 1.92 5.40
N LEU A 69 -3.76 2.76 6.22
CA LEU A 69 -2.54 3.46 5.83
C LEU A 69 -1.43 2.49 5.43
N LEU A 70 -1.16 1.45 6.22
CA LEU A 70 -0.12 0.46 5.90
C LEU A 70 -0.38 -0.21 4.55
N GLN A 71 -1.62 -0.61 4.27
CA GLN A 71 -1.98 -1.17 2.98
C GLN A 71 -1.68 -0.18 1.86
N LYS A 72 -2.12 1.07 1.96
CA LYS A 72 -1.87 2.08 0.92
C LYS A 72 -0.39 2.33 0.69
N LEU A 73 0.40 2.41 1.77
CA LEU A 73 1.85 2.53 1.72
C LEU A 73 2.48 1.38 0.93
N ILE A 74 2.11 0.13 1.23
CA ILE A 74 2.60 -1.07 0.52
C ILE A 74 2.17 -1.08 -0.95
N LEU A 75 0.88 -0.87 -1.22
CA LEU A 75 0.32 -1.01 -2.58
C LEU A 75 0.89 0.04 -3.54
N GLY A 76 1.13 1.25 -3.04
CA GLY A 76 1.67 2.35 -3.82
C GLY A 76 3.19 2.31 -3.98
N SER A 77 3.91 1.56 -3.14
CA SER A 77 5.38 1.53 -3.13
C SER A 77 5.95 0.97 -4.44
N MET A 78 6.98 1.64 -4.97
CA MET A 78 7.70 1.20 -6.18
C MET A 78 8.79 0.17 -5.85
N SER A 79 9.28 0.16 -4.60
CA SER A 79 10.34 -0.75 -4.15
C SER A 79 9.84 -2.11 -3.64
N THR A 80 8.53 -2.32 -3.56
CA THR A 80 7.95 -3.60 -3.10
C THR A 80 7.05 -4.23 -4.16
N ASN A 81 7.11 -5.56 -4.24
CA ASN A 81 6.09 -6.36 -4.91
C ASN A 81 5.08 -6.86 -3.88
N TYR A 82 3.80 -6.86 -4.23
CA TYR A 82 2.75 -7.37 -3.36
C TYR A 82 1.80 -8.30 -4.11
N GLU A 83 1.15 -9.17 -3.35
CA GLU A 83 0.06 -10.00 -3.79
C GLU A 83 -1.05 -10.00 -2.72
N LEU A 84 -2.30 -9.86 -3.16
CA LEU A 84 -3.47 -10.04 -2.31
C LEU A 84 -4.08 -11.38 -2.67
N VAL A 85 -4.00 -12.33 -1.75
CA VAL A 85 -4.43 -13.71 -1.98
C VAL A 85 -5.75 -13.91 -1.26
N ASN A 86 -6.81 -14.23 -2.01
CA ASN A 86 -8.10 -14.50 -1.39
C ASN A 86 -8.01 -15.75 -0.51
N ASN A 87 -8.39 -15.63 0.75
CA ASN A 87 -8.56 -16.77 1.63
C ASN A 87 -9.98 -17.32 1.48
N PRO A 88 -10.17 -18.56 1.00
CA PRO A 88 -11.51 -19.13 0.79
C PRO A 88 -12.25 -19.43 2.10
N GLU A 89 -11.54 -19.58 3.22
CA GLU A 89 -12.14 -19.93 4.52
C GLU A 89 -12.76 -18.70 5.19
N THR A 90 -12.08 -17.56 5.13
CA THR A 90 -12.52 -16.32 5.80
C THR A 90 -13.12 -15.28 4.84
N ASN A 91 -12.91 -15.44 3.52
CA ASN A 91 -13.21 -14.45 2.48
C ASN A 91 -12.50 -13.09 2.69
N ILE A 92 -11.51 -13.05 3.61
CA ILE A 92 -10.63 -11.92 3.88
C ILE A 92 -9.28 -12.25 3.23
N PRO A 93 -8.75 -11.42 2.33
CA PRO A 93 -7.48 -11.70 1.67
C PRO A 93 -6.28 -11.60 2.62
N ASP A 94 -5.25 -12.37 2.33
CA ASP A 94 -3.91 -12.21 2.88
C ASP A 94 -3.12 -11.20 2.04
N LEU A 95 -2.37 -10.31 2.70
CA LEU A 95 -1.45 -9.39 2.03
C LEU A 95 -0.02 -9.94 2.14
N LEU A 96 0.49 -10.43 1.01
CA LEU A 96 1.87 -10.90 0.89
C LEU A 96 2.72 -9.78 0.30
N ILE A 97 3.84 -9.51 0.95
CA ILE A 97 4.86 -8.58 0.46
C ILE A 97 6.13 -9.35 0.11
N THR A 98 6.73 -9.01 -1.01
CA THR A 98 7.98 -9.56 -1.49
C THR A 98 9.04 -8.47 -1.49
N ILE A 99 10.06 -8.68 -0.67
CA ILE A 99 11.24 -7.83 -0.57
C ILE A 99 12.38 -8.57 -1.28
N SER A 100 13.03 -7.90 -2.22
CA SER A 100 14.12 -8.48 -3.00
C SER A 100 15.40 -7.65 -2.81
N ASP A 101 16.53 -8.34 -2.65
CA ASP A 101 17.87 -7.80 -2.82
C ASP A 101 18.54 -8.44 -4.05
N GLU A 102 19.80 -8.09 -4.33
CA GLU A 102 20.55 -8.59 -5.50
C GLU A 102 20.73 -10.12 -5.51
N SER A 103 20.53 -10.79 -4.38
CA SER A 103 20.85 -12.21 -4.18
C SER A 103 19.65 -13.07 -3.79
N GLN A 104 18.64 -12.49 -3.14
CA GLN A 104 17.52 -13.21 -2.54
C GLN A 104 16.22 -12.41 -2.63
N SER A 105 15.12 -13.14 -2.68
CA SER A 105 13.77 -12.58 -2.59
C SER A 105 13.02 -13.30 -1.49
N ILE A 106 12.47 -12.55 -0.54
CA ILE A 106 11.72 -13.08 0.60
C ILE A 106 10.29 -12.58 0.50
N THR A 107 9.35 -13.52 0.47
CA THR A 107 7.92 -13.22 0.59
C THR A 107 7.46 -13.47 2.03
N LYS A 108 6.72 -12.52 2.59
CA LYS A 108 6.12 -12.57 3.93
C LYS A 108 4.64 -12.24 3.85
N ASN A 109 3.82 -12.96 4.60
CA ASN A 109 2.45 -12.53 4.89
C ASN A 109 2.50 -11.47 6.00
N VAL A 110 1.81 -10.35 5.81
CA VAL A 110 1.72 -9.28 6.81
C VAL A 110 1.10 -9.78 8.13
N ALA A 111 0.19 -10.75 8.05
CA ALA A 111 -0.44 -11.35 9.24
C ALA A 111 0.55 -12.11 10.14
N ASP A 112 1.71 -12.53 9.62
CA ASP A 112 2.73 -13.28 10.37
C ASP A 112 3.79 -12.38 11.01
N LEU A 113 3.70 -11.06 10.83
CA LEU A 113 4.73 -10.12 11.25
C LEU A 113 4.51 -9.65 12.68
N TRP A 114 5.62 -9.49 13.41
CA TRP A 114 5.62 -8.91 14.75
C TRP A 114 5.48 -7.38 14.72
N SER A 115 5.03 -6.77 15.81
CA SER A 115 4.74 -5.34 15.90
C SER A 115 5.90 -4.44 15.45
N PHE A 116 7.14 -4.75 15.86
CA PHE A 116 8.30 -3.97 15.43
C PHE A 116 8.60 -4.14 13.93
N GLN A 117 8.23 -5.27 13.33
CA GLN A 117 8.36 -5.47 11.88
C GLN A 117 7.32 -4.62 11.15
N ILE A 118 6.08 -4.57 11.65
CA ILE A 118 5.03 -3.70 11.11
C ILE A 118 5.44 -2.23 11.23
N LEU A 119 5.90 -1.79 12.41
CA LEU A 119 6.42 -0.43 12.60
C LEU A 119 7.52 -0.11 11.59
N ARG A 120 8.46 -1.04 11.38
CA ARG A 120 9.53 -0.88 10.40
C ARG A 120 9.02 -0.76 8.96
N LEU A 121 7.92 -1.42 8.61
CA LEU A 121 7.29 -1.24 7.29
C LEU A 121 6.77 0.18 7.09
N TYR A 122 6.15 0.80 8.10
CA TYR A 122 5.74 2.21 8.00
C TYR A 122 6.92 3.11 7.70
N GLU A 123 8.00 2.99 8.48
CA GLU A 123 9.21 3.79 8.28
C GLU A 123 9.77 3.62 6.87
N ILE A 124 9.94 2.37 6.42
CA ILE A 124 10.49 2.07 5.08
C ILE A 124 9.61 2.66 3.98
N TYR A 125 8.29 2.47 4.04
CA TYR A 125 7.42 2.91 2.96
C TYR A 125 7.20 4.42 2.97
N VAL A 126 7.19 5.07 4.13
CA VAL A 126 7.18 6.54 4.18
C VAL A 126 8.43 7.10 3.51
N GLU A 127 9.62 6.56 3.80
CA GLU A 127 10.86 6.94 3.14
C GLU A 127 10.81 6.70 1.61
N ASP A 128 10.31 5.53 1.19
CA ASP A 128 10.17 5.15 -0.23
C ASP A 128 9.29 6.14 -0.99
N HIS A 129 8.14 6.49 -0.42
CA HIS A 129 7.20 7.41 -1.06
C HIS A 129 7.73 8.84 -1.12
N MET A 130 8.40 9.30 -0.07
CA MET A 130 9.04 10.61 -0.07
C MET A 130 10.14 10.68 -1.13
N SER A 131 11.03 9.68 -1.16
CA SER A 131 12.10 9.58 -2.16
C SER A 131 11.53 9.58 -3.58
N THR A 132 10.52 8.74 -3.82
CA THR A 132 9.85 8.62 -5.12
C THR A 132 9.15 9.93 -5.51
N GLN A 133 8.53 10.64 -4.57
CA GLN A 133 7.87 11.92 -4.85
C GLN A 133 8.89 13.02 -5.19
N THR A 134 10.06 13.03 -4.55
CA THR A 134 11.17 13.93 -4.95
C THR A 134 11.65 13.61 -6.36
N MET A 135 11.91 12.33 -6.66
CA MET A 135 12.31 11.90 -8.01
C MET A 135 11.24 12.23 -9.06
N TYR A 136 9.96 12.15 -8.69
CA TYR A 136 8.85 12.56 -9.56
C TYR A 136 8.94 14.04 -9.94
N LYS A 137 9.29 14.91 -8.98
CA LYS A 137 9.48 16.33 -9.25
C LYS A 137 10.63 16.57 -10.21
N GLU A 138 11.74 15.88 -9.98
CA GLU A 138 12.93 15.97 -10.84
C GLU A 138 12.61 15.50 -12.27
N GLU A 139 11.86 14.40 -12.44
CA GLU A 139 11.40 13.94 -13.75
C GLU A 139 10.46 14.97 -14.41
N GLU A 140 9.50 15.55 -13.67
CA GLU A 140 8.63 16.62 -14.18
C GLU A 140 9.41 17.85 -14.66
N ASP A 141 10.37 18.33 -13.87
CA ASP A 141 11.17 19.50 -14.21
C ASP A 141 12.06 19.21 -15.43
N ALA A 142 12.65 18.01 -15.51
CA ALA A 142 13.44 17.57 -16.67
C ALA A 142 12.58 17.47 -17.94
N ILE A 143 11.32 17.01 -17.85
CA ILE A 143 10.38 17.03 -18.97
C ILE A 143 10.09 18.47 -19.40
N GLN A 144 9.77 19.36 -18.45
CA GLN A 144 9.43 20.76 -18.73
C GLN A 144 10.60 21.52 -19.39
N ASN A 145 11.83 21.21 -18.98
CA ASN A 145 13.04 21.78 -19.55
C ASN A 145 13.48 21.12 -20.87
N GLY A 146 12.79 20.05 -21.30
CA GLY A 146 13.09 19.33 -22.54
C GLY A 146 14.33 18.43 -22.46
N GLU A 147 14.78 18.08 -21.25
CA GLU A 147 15.94 17.21 -21.01
C GLU A 147 15.58 15.73 -21.18
N THR A 148 14.32 15.37 -20.91
CA THR A 148 13.80 14.02 -21.09
C THR A 148 12.35 14.03 -21.60
N GLN A 149 11.91 12.89 -22.14
CA GLN A 149 10.50 12.60 -22.42
C GLN A 149 10.01 11.39 -21.60
N SER A 150 10.86 10.82 -20.76
CA SER A 150 10.50 9.74 -19.84
C SER A 150 9.52 10.26 -18.81
N ASN A 151 8.43 9.52 -18.59
CA ASN A 151 7.47 9.71 -17.52
C ASN A 151 7.31 8.41 -16.71
N ALA A 152 8.45 7.77 -16.42
CA ALA A 152 8.51 6.41 -15.90
C ALA A 152 7.83 6.28 -14.54
N ILE A 153 7.99 7.29 -13.68
CA ILE A 153 7.38 7.28 -12.34
C ILE A 153 5.86 7.37 -12.46
N GLN A 154 5.35 8.26 -13.33
CA GLN A 154 3.90 8.33 -13.58
C GLN A 154 3.37 7.02 -14.16
N ALA A 155 4.07 6.43 -15.13
CA ALA A 155 3.66 5.19 -15.77
C ALA A 155 3.57 4.01 -14.78
N GLU A 156 4.53 3.92 -13.85
CA GLU A 156 4.51 2.92 -12.78
C GLU A 156 3.36 3.16 -11.80
N ARG A 157 3.13 4.41 -11.36
CA ARG A 157 1.98 4.78 -10.51
C ARG A 157 0.65 4.36 -11.14
N ASP A 158 0.48 4.64 -12.44
CA ASP A 158 -0.71 4.26 -13.19
C ASP A 158 -0.84 2.74 -13.32
N MET A 159 0.28 2.02 -13.48
CA MET A 159 0.27 0.55 -13.51
C MET A 159 -0.16 -0.03 -12.16
N ARG A 160 0.33 0.52 -11.04
CA ARG A 160 -0.01 0.08 -9.68
C ARG A 160 -1.50 0.26 -9.38
N LEU A 161 -2.07 1.41 -9.75
CA LEU A 161 -3.51 1.68 -9.61
C LEU A 161 -4.35 0.75 -10.50
N ARG A 162 -3.90 0.46 -11.73
CA ARG A 162 -4.56 -0.52 -12.61
C ARG A 162 -4.52 -1.93 -12.03
N LYS A 163 -3.37 -2.37 -11.48
CA LYS A 163 -3.24 -3.66 -10.80
C LYS A 163 -4.23 -3.77 -9.64
N ARG A 164 -4.36 -2.71 -8.83
CA ARG A 164 -5.35 -2.64 -7.74
C ARG A 164 -6.78 -2.75 -8.26
N SER A 165 -7.12 -1.96 -9.27
CA SER A 165 -8.47 -1.95 -9.87
C SER A 165 -8.84 -3.32 -10.45
N ALA A 166 -7.89 -4.01 -11.09
CA ALA A 166 -8.08 -5.35 -11.62
C ALA A 166 -8.36 -6.38 -10.51
N PHE A 167 -7.62 -6.31 -9.40
CA PHE A 167 -7.86 -7.15 -8.23
C PHE A 167 -9.29 -6.99 -7.70
N LEU A 168 -9.76 -5.75 -7.50
CA LEU A 168 -11.11 -5.47 -7.03
C LEU A 168 -12.17 -6.06 -7.97
N ALA A 169 -12.03 -5.82 -9.28
CA ALA A 169 -12.94 -6.37 -10.27
C ALA A 169 -12.97 -7.91 -10.29
N THR A 170 -11.85 -8.57 -10.02
CA THR A 170 -11.82 -10.04 -9.89
C THR A 170 -12.46 -10.54 -8.61
N LYS A 171 -12.27 -9.83 -7.49
CA LYS A 171 -12.87 -10.16 -6.20
C LYS A 171 -14.40 -10.06 -6.26
N ASP A 172 -14.92 -8.97 -6.82
CA ASP A 172 -16.37 -8.76 -6.97
C ASP A 172 -17.03 -9.86 -7.82
N ARG A 173 -16.37 -10.26 -8.92
CA ARG A 173 -16.84 -11.35 -9.79
C ARG A 173 -16.86 -12.69 -9.06
N ALA A 174 -15.82 -12.99 -8.28
CA ALA A 174 -15.77 -14.22 -7.50
C ALA A 174 -16.87 -14.27 -6.44
N GLN A 175 -17.11 -13.15 -5.74
CA GLN A 175 -18.19 -13.05 -4.75
C GLN A 175 -19.58 -13.22 -5.37
N LEU A 176 -19.83 -12.61 -6.54
CA LEU A 176 -21.10 -12.76 -7.25
C LEU A 176 -21.34 -14.21 -7.70
N ALA A 177 -20.29 -14.89 -8.18
CA ALA A 177 -20.37 -16.29 -8.60
C ALA A 177 -20.72 -17.22 -7.42
N GLU A 178 -20.10 -17.00 -6.27
CA GLU A 178 -20.37 -17.79 -5.06
C GLU A 178 -21.80 -17.55 -4.54
N GLN A 179 -22.26 -16.29 -4.49
CA GLN A 179 -23.64 -15.97 -4.12
C GLN A 179 -24.65 -16.66 -5.05
N THR A 180 -24.40 -16.61 -6.36
CA THR A 180 -25.26 -17.27 -7.36
C THR A 180 -25.33 -18.78 -7.13
N LYS A 181 -24.20 -19.41 -6.76
CA LYS A 181 -24.13 -20.84 -6.50
C LYS A 181 -24.92 -21.22 -5.22
N VAL A 182 -24.75 -20.46 -4.14
CA VAL A 182 -25.50 -20.66 -2.89
C VAL A 182 -27.00 -20.49 -3.11
N GLU A 183 -27.43 -19.48 -3.87
CA GLU A 183 -28.85 -19.29 -4.22
C GLU A 183 -29.40 -20.47 -5.04
N GLN A 184 -28.63 -21.01 -6.00
CA GLN A 184 -29.02 -22.18 -6.78
C GLN A 184 -29.13 -23.44 -5.92
N GLU A 185 -28.21 -23.66 -4.99
CA GLU A 185 -28.24 -24.79 -4.05
C GLU A 185 -29.46 -24.70 -3.11
N GLN A 186 -29.76 -23.53 -2.55
CA GLN A 186 -30.95 -23.30 -1.73
C GLN A 186 -32.25 -23.54 -2.51
N GLN A 187 -32.34 -23.05 -3.74
CA GLN A 187 -33.52 -23.29 -4.60
C GLN A 187 -33.71 -24.78 -4.91
N LEU A 188 -32.62 -25.52 -5.10
CA LEU A 188 -32.66 -26.96 -5.35
C LEU A 188 -33.13 -27.71 -4.10
N ASP A 189 -32.62 -27.36 -2.93
CA ASP A 189 -33.01 -27.98 -1.65
C ASP A 189 -34.48 -27.72 -1.33
N ASP A 190 -34.98 -26.49 -1.55
CA ASP A 190 -36.39 -26.14 -1.38
C ASP A 190 -37.29 -26.97 -2.32
N LEU A 191 -36.91 -27.15 -3.58
CA LEU A 191 -37.62 -28.00 -4.54
C LEU A 191 -37.64 -29.47 -4.12
N MET A 192 -36.52 -29.99 -3.61
CA MET A 192 -36.41 -31.38 -3.15
C MET A 192 -37.20 -31.62 -1.86
N SER A 193 -37.37 -30.62 -1.01
CA SER A 193 -38.16 -30.71 0.23
C SER A 193 -39.68 -30.79 -0.01
N GLN A 194 -40.14 -30.44 -1.21
CA GLN A 194 -41.56 -30.44 -1.61
C GLN A 194 -42.01 -31.73 -2.32
N LEU A 195 -41.07 -32.66 -2.58
CA LEU A 195 -41.31 -33.98 -3.19
C LEU A 195 -41.41 -35.08 -2.13
#